data_AF-A0A535I8X2-F1
#
_entry.id   AF-A0A535I8X2-F1
#
_cell.length_a   1.000
_cell.length_b   1.000
_cell.length_c   1.000
_cell.angle_alpha   90.00
_cell.angle_beta   90.00
_cell.angle_gamma   90.00
#
_symmetry.space_group_name_H-M   'P 1'
#
loop_
_entity.id
_entity.type
_entity.pdbx_description
1 polymer ?
#
loop_
_entity_poly.entity_id
_entity_poly.type
_entity_poly.pdbx_seq_one_letter_code
_entity_poly.pdbx_strand_id
1 'polypeptide(L)'
;FIALVSSAVWGALLQVFNLPTQPEIAPLFGTNALAIAFGYLGAAIVAPIAEETIFRGFVIGGLRNRFGVAAALVVSAVLFALLHPPLTIFPVIFVLGLLLGLLFIQTGSLYPGMLMHAMFNTIGFIAQVVLSTNS
;
A
#
# COMPACT_ATOMS: atom_id res chain seq x y z
N PHE A 1 13.77 12.08 9.95
CA PHE A 1 14.92 11.57 9.18
C PHE A 1 14.58 10.29 8.40
N ILE A 2 14.11 9.21 9.05
CA ILE A 2 13.69 7.96 8.36
C ILE A 2 12.53 8.18 7.36
N ALA A 3 11.52 8.99 7.72
CA ALA A 3 10.39 9.33 6.84
C ALA A 3 10.78 10.21 5.62
N LEU A 4 11.89 10.97 5.71
CA LEU A 4 12.42 11.77 4.61
C LEU A 4 13.23 10.91 3.63
N VAL A 5 13.92 9.88 4.15
CA VAL A 5 14.65 8.91 3.33
C VAL A 5 13.68 8.04 2.54
N SER A 6 12.55 7.63 3.12
CA SER A 6 11.53 6.84 2.39
C SER A 6 10.76 7.63 1.34
N SER A 7 10.46 8.93 1.58
CA SER A 7 9.83 9.78 0.56
C SER A 7 10.81 10.17 -0.54
N ALA A 8 12.08 10.37 -0.22
CA ALA A 8 13.15 10.53 -1.20
C ALA A 8 13.39 9.24 -1.99
N VAL A 9 13.32 8.06 -1.37
CA VAL A 9 13.48 6.77 -2.07
C VAL A 9 12.27 6.47 -2.95
N TRP A 10 11.04 6.66 -2.48
CA TRP A 10 9.83 6.49 -3.30
C TRP A 10 9.77 7.52 -4.43
N GLY A 11 10.02 8.79 -4.13
CA GLY A 11 10.09 9.87 -5.11
C GLY A 11 11.23 9.66 -6.13
N ALA A 12 12.42 9.27 -5.68
CA ALA A 12 13.55 8.97 -6.57
C ALA A 12 13.30 7.72 -7.40
N LEU A 13 12.66 6.67 -6.86
CA LEU A 13 12.27 5.50 -7.64
C LEU A 13 11.27 5.88 -8.73
N LEU A 14 10.23 6.67 -8.40
CA LEU A 14 9.27 7.14 -9.40
C LEU A 14 9.93 8.04 -10.46
N GLN A 15 10.89 8.89 -10.07
CA GLN A 15 11.63 9.77 -10.99
C GLN A 15 12.64 9.01 -11.86
N VAL A 16 13.38 8.04 -11.32
CA VAL A 16 14.35 7.20 -12.05
C VAL A 16 13.65 6.40 -13.16
N PHE A 17 12.43 5.96 -12.90
CA PHE A 17 11.64 5.19 -13.88
C PHE A 17 10.64 6.04 -14.67
N ASN A 18 10.67 7.38 -14.50
CA ASN A 18 9.78 8.32 -15.19
C ASN A 18 8.28 7.97 -15.04
N LEU A 19 7.90 7.43 -13.87
CA LEU A 19 6.55 6.96 -13.58
C LEU A 19 5.70 8.12 -13.04
N PRO A 20 4.43 8.24 -13.46
CA PRO A 20 3.53 9.24 -12.94
C PRO A 20 3.38 9.11 -11.42
N THR A 21 3.46 10.25 -10.73
CA THR A 21 3.17 10.34 -9.30
C THR A 21 1.71 9.97 -9.04
N GLN A 22 1.44 9.41 -7.87
CA GLN A 22 0.07 9.08 -7.47
C GLN A 22 -0.82 10.33 -7.56
N PRO A 23 -2.10 10.18 -7.98
CA PRO A 23 -3.04 11.30 -8.03
C PRO A 23 -3.12 12.00 -6.68
N GLU A 24 -3.11 13.33 -6.68
CA GLU A 24 -3.35 14.09 -5.45
C GLU A 24 -4.75 13.76 -4.92
N ILE A 25 -4.82 13.20 -3.71
CA ILE A 25 -6.07 13.01 -2.97
C ILE A 25 -6.52 14.29 -2.25
N ALA A 26 -5.65 15.30 -2.19
CA ALA A 26 -5.90 16.62 -1.58
C ALA A 26 -7.19 17.31 -2.07
N PRO A 27 -7.57 17.25 -3.36
CA PRO A 27 -8.81 17.86 -3.85
C PRO A 27 -10.09 17.17 -3.35
N LEU A 28 -10.01 15.90 -2.92
CA LEU A 28 -11.19 15.10 -2.57
C LEU A 28 -11.74 15.42 -1.17
N PHE A 29 -10.87 15.87 -0.27
CA PHE A 29 -11.23 16.15 1.12
C PHE A 29 -11.06 17.65 1.47
N GLY A 30 -10.27 18.41 0.71
CA GLY A 30 -9.86 19.77 1.05
C GLY A 30 -8.60 19.80 1.93
N THR A 31 -8.05 20.98 2.19
CA THR A 31 -6.79 21.15 2.94
C THR A 31 -6.98 21.45 4.43
N ASN A 32 -8.22 21.44 4.92
CA ASN A 32 -8.50 21.70 6.34
C ASN A 32 -8.15 20.49 7.24
N ALA A 33 -7.99 20.73 8.54
CA ALA A 33 -7.54 19.68 9.47
C ALA A 33 -8.48 18.46 9.53
N LEU A 34 -9.79 18.66 9.38
CA LEU A 34 -10.76 17.57 9.39
C LEU A 34 -10.61 16.69 8.14
N ALA A 35 -10.43 17.30 6.98
CA ALA A 35 -10.17 16.63 5.71
C ALA A 35 -8.93 15.75 5.76
N ILE A 36 -7.83 16.30 6.29
CA ILE A 36 -6.57 15.56 6.48
C ILE A 36 -6.77 14.39 7.44
N ALA A 37 -7.50 14.59 8.54
CA ALA A 37 -7.78 13.53 9.51
C ALA A 37 -8.60 12.39 8.89
N PHE A 38 -9.67 12.69 8.15
CA PHE A 38 -10.47 11.67 7.47
C PHE A 38 -9.68 10.95 6.37
N GLY A 39 -8.88 11.69 5.59
CA GLY A 39 -7.99 11.12 4.58
C GLY A 39 -6.98 10.15 5.20
N TYR A 40 -6.38 10.51 6.34
CA TYR A 40 -5.45 9.65 7.06
C TYR A 40 -6.13 8.37 7.56
N LEU A 41 -7.27 8.50 8.23
CA LEU A 41 -8.03 7.34 8.72
C LEU A 41 -8.41 6.39 7.58
N GLY A 42 -8.86 6.93 6.45
CA GLY A 42 -9.21 6.15 5.27
C GLY A 42 -8.00 5.45 4.64
N ALA A 43 -7.00 6.22 4.24
CA ALA A 43 -5.89 5.74 3.41
C ALA A 43 -4.79 5.01 4.20
N ALA A 44 -4.52 5.42 5.44
CA ALA A 44 -3.41 4.87 6.22
C ALA A 44 -3.83 3.81 7.24
N ILE A 45 -5.12 3.71 7.58
CA ILE A 45 -5.61 2.77 8.59
C ILE A 45 -6.65 1.81 8.00
N VAL A 46 -7.78 2.33 7.53
CA VAL A 46 -8.91 1.51 7.07
C VAL A 46 -8.54 0.71 5.82
N ALA A 47 -7.92 1.35 4.82
CA ALA A 47 -7.51 0.68 3.59
C ALA A 47 -6.54 -0.49 3.84
N PRO A 48 -5.42 -0.33 4.57
CA PRO A 48 -4.54 -1.46 4.91
C PRO A 48 -5.24 -2.62 5.62
N ILE A 49 -6.15 -2.33 6.57
CA ILE A 49 -6.90 -3.38 7.26
C ILE A 49 -7.80 -4.15 6.29
N ALA A 50 -8.55 -3.44 5.45
CA ALA A 50 -9.44 -4.05 4.47
C ALA A 50 -8.65 -4.87 3.44
N GLU A 51 -7.58 -4.31 2.89
CA GLU A 51 -6.75 -4.94 1.89
C GLU A 51 -6.05 -6.20 2.42
N GLU A 52 -5.45 -6.14 3.61
CA GLU A 52 -4.84 -7.34 4.21
C GLU A 52 -5.88 -8.43 4.47
N THR A 53 -7.07 -8.05 4.95
CA THR A 53 -8.17 -9.01 5.18
C THR A 53 -8.62 -9.67 3.88
N ILE A 54 -8.76 -8.91 2.80
CA ILE A 54 -9.22 -9.41 1.49
C ILE A 54 -8.13 -10.24 0.83
N PHE A 55 -6.92 -9.70 0.63
CA PHE A 55 -5.91 -10.37 -0.17
C PHE A 55 -5.24 -11.51 0.61
N ARG A 56 -4.93 -11.32 1.89
CA ARG A 56 -4.20 -12.34 2.67
C ARG A 56 -5.18 -13.27 3.37
N GLY A 57 -6.17 -12.71 4.06
CA GLY A 57 -7.19 -13.49 4.75
C GLY A 57 -8.04 -14.32 3.77
N PHE A 58 -8.67 -13.65 2.80
CA PHE A 58 -9.63 -14.29 1.91
C PHE A 58 -8.99 -14.94 0.66
N VAL A 59 -8.17 -14.21 -0.12
CA VAL A 59 -7.60 -14.74 -1.37
C VAL A 59 -6.56 -15.82 -1.10
N ILE A 60 -5.52 -15.56 -0.29
CA ILE A 60 -4.53 -16.61 0.05
C ILE A 60 -5.21 -17.73 0.83
N GLY A 61 -6.04 -17.41 1.83
CA GLY A 61 -6.75 -18.40 2.64
C GLY A 61 -7.65 -19.34 1.83
N GLY A 62 -8.39 -18.80 0.86
CA GLY A 62 -9.31 -19.57 0.00
C GLY A 62 -8.62 -20.38 -1.08
N LEU A 63 -7.51 -19.89 -1.65
CA LEU A 63 -6.85 -20.54 -2.78
C LEU A 63 -5.77 -21.55 -2.37
N ARG A 64 -5.11 -21.36 -1.21
CA ARG A 64 -3.91 -22.14 -0.85
C ARG A 64 -4.14 -23.66 -0.78
N ASN A 65 -5.32 -24.09 -0.35
CA ASN A 65 -5.64 -25.52 -0.20
C ASN A 65 -5.94 -26.20 -1.54
N ARG A 66 -6.45 -25.45 -2.53
CA ARG A 66 -6.84 -25.99 -3.85
C ARG A 66 -5.73 -25.89 -4.89
N PHE A 67 -4.97 -24.80 -4.87
CA PHE A 67 -3.98 -24.47 -5.91
C PHE A 67 -2.54 -24.43 -5.38
N GLY A 68 -2.34 -24.63 -4.07
CA GLY A 68 -1.04 -24.52 -3.42
C GLY A 68 -0.70 -23.10 -2.97
N VAL A 69 0.21 -23.01 -2.01
CA VAL A 69 0.60 -21.74 -1.35
C VAL A 69 1.25 -20.77 -2.34
N ALA A 70 2.12 -21.25 -3.23
CA ALA A 70 2.83 -20.40 -4.19
C ALA A 70 1.87 -19.74 -5.19
N ALA A 71 0.93 -20.50 -5.76
CA ALA A 71 -0.06 -19.96 -6.69
C ALA A 71 -0.98 -18.95 -5.99
N ALA A 72 -1.45 -19.27 -4.78
CA ALA A 72 -2.28 -18.38 -3.98
C ALA A 72 -1.58 -17.04 -3.66
N LEU A 73 -0.29 -17.09 -3.32
CA LEU A 73 0.55 -15.92 -3.08
C LEU A 73 0.67 -15.04 -4.32
N VAL A 74 1.01 -15.63 -5.47
CA VAL A 74 1.16 -14.89 -6.74
C VAL A 74 -0.16 -14.26 -7.17
N VAL A 75 -1.27 -15.01 -7.14
CA VAL A 75 -2.60 -14.48 -7.49
C VAL A 75 -2.99 -13.34 -6.57
N SER A 76 -2.79 -13.49 -5.26
CA SER A 76 -3.05 -12.43 -4.29
C SER A 76 -2.24 -11.16 -4.60
N ALA A 77 -0.95 -11.30 -4.91
CA ALA A 77 -0.08 -10.16 -5.20
C ALA A 77 -0.43 -9.48 -6.54
N VAL A 78 -0.80 -10.25 -7.57
CA VAL A 78 -1.27 -9.70 -8.86
C VAL A 78 -2.57 -8.92 -8.66
N LEU A 79 -3.57 -9.50 -7.99
CA LEU A 79 -4.85 -8.81 -7.75
C LEU A 79 -4.67 -7.53 -6.94
N PHE A 80 -3.82 -7.58 -5.91
CA PHE A 80 -3.42 -6.40 -5.15
C PHE A 80 -2.84 -5.32 -6.06
N ALA A 81 -1.83 -5.65 -6.87
CA ALA A 81 -1.16 -4.69 -7.74
C ALA A 81 -2.04 -4.12 -8.87
N LEU A 82 -2.97 -4.92 -9.42
CA LEU A 82 -3.91 -4.44 -10.45
C LEU A 82 -4.88 -3.39 -9.91
N LEU A 83 -5.17 -3.40 -8.61
CA LEU A 83 -6.06 -2.44 -7.95
C LEU A 83 -5.36 -1.15 -7.50
N HIS A 84 -4.07 -0.97 -7.82
CA HIS A 84 -3.29 0.21 -7.49
C HIS A 84 -2.88 0.98 -8.76
N PRO A 85 -3.81 1.74 -9.39
CA PRO A 85 -3.45 2.59 -10.52
C PRO A 85 -2.55 3.76 -10.09
N PRO A 86 -1.71 4.28 -11.00
CA PRO A 86 -1.53 3.84 -12.39
C PRO A 86 -0.73 2.53 -12.51
N LEU A 87 -1.02 1.68 -13.49
CA LEU A 87 -0.35 0.37 -13.65
C LEU A 87 1.17 0.48 -13.95
N THR A 88 1.68 1.68 -14.19
CA THR A 88 3.12 1.95 -14.26
C THR A 88 3.86 1.58 -12.97
N ILE A 89 3.20 1.65 -11.81
CA ILE A 89 3.78 1.24 -10.52
C ILE A 89 3.55 -0.24 -10.19
N PHE A 90 2.90 -1.00 -11.07
CA PHE A 90 2.53 -2.39 -10.86
C PHE A 90 3.71 -3.26 -10.38
N PRO A 91 4.93 -3.20 -10.98
CA PRO A 91 6.03 -4.07 -10.53
C PRO A 91 6.38 -3.87 -9.05
N VAL A 92 6.33 -2.62 -8.58
CA VAL A 92 6.70 -2.29 -7.20
C VAL A 92 5.59 -2.72 -6.23
N ILE A 93 4.32 -2.45 -6.58
CA ILE A 93 3.18 -2.87 -5.76
C ILE A 93 3.04 -4.40 -5.75
N PHE A 94 3.37 -5.08 -6.84
CA PHE A 94 3.39 -6.54 -6.92
C PHE A 94 4.42 -7.13 -5.95
N VAL A 95 5.64 -6.57 -5.90
CA VAL A 95 6.67 -7.00 -4.95
C VAL A 95 6.24 -6.75 -3.50
N LEU A 96 5.68 -5.58 -3.19
CA LEU A 96 5.09 -5.32 -1.87
C LEU A 96 3.99 -6.34 -1.54
N GLY A 97 3.15 -6.65 -2.54
CA GLY A 97 2.11 -7.66 -2.49
C GLY A 97 2.63 -9.03 -2.05
N LEU A 98 3.72 -9.48 -2.67
CA LEU A 98 4.42 -10.72 -2.35
C LEU A 98 5.01 -10.69 -0.94
N LEU A 99 5.67 -9.60 -0.54
CA LEU A 99 6.30 -9.49 0.78
C LEU A 99 5.27 -9.58 1.91
N LEU A 100 4.16 -8.85 1.81
CA LEU A 100 3.07 -8.91 2.78
C LEU A 100 2.40 -10.30 2.79
N GLY A 101 2.21 -10.91 1.62
CA GLY A 101 1.70 -12.27 1.52
C GLY A 101 2.63 -13.32 2.16
N LEU A 102 3.94 -13.21 1.96
CA LEU A 102 4.95 -14.05 2.61
C LEU A 102 4.93 -13.87 4.12
N LEU A 103 4.82 -12.63 4.61
CA LEU A 103 4.70 -12.33 6.04
C LEU A 103 3.46 -13.00 6.64
N PHE A 104 2.32 -12.95 5.97
CA PHE A 104 1.11 -13.67 6.39
C PHE A 104 1.31 -15.18 6.42
N ILE A 105 1.93 -15.76 5.38
CA ILE A 105 2.20 -17.20 5.31
C ILE A 105 3.13 -17.66 6.44
N GLN A 106 4.17 -16.87 6.75
CA GLN A 106 5.14 -17.20 7.79
C GLN A 106 4.58 -17.02 9.20
N THR A 107 3.79 -15.97 9.44
CA THR A 107 3.28 -15.64 10.77
C THR A 107 1.93 -16.28 11.09
N GLY A 108 1.18 -16.68 10.08
CA GLY A 108 -0.21 -17.12 10.23
C GLY A 108 -1.17 -16.03 10.72
N SER A 109 -0.74 -14.77 10.72
CA SER A 109 -1.46 -13.64 11.32
C SER A 109 -1.55 -12.47 10.36
N LEU A 110 -2.70 -11.78 10.36
CA LEU A 110 -2.90 -10.57 9.56
C LEU A 110 -2.29 -9.33 10.21
N TYR A 111 -2.17 -9.30 11.54
CA TYR A 111 -1.75 -8.11 12.28
C TYR A 111 -0.35 -7.58 11.90
N PRO A 112 0.68 -8.42 11.68
CA PRO A 112 1.98 -7.94 11.23
C PRO A 112 1.92 -7.25 9.86
N GLY A 113 1.16 -7.82 8.91
CA GLY A 113 0.93 -7.24 7.59
C GLY A 113 0.17 -5.92 7.67
N MET A 114 -0.91 -5.88 8.46
CA MET A 114 -1.72 -4.67 8.69
C MET A 114 -0.86 -3.53 9.26
N LEU A 115 -0.03 -3.83 10.27
CA LEU A 115 0.86 -2.83 10.87
C LEU A 115 1.90 -2.34 9.87
N MET A 116 2.60 -3.25 9.18
CA MET A 116 3.63 -2.88 8.21
C MET A 116 3.05 -2.05 7.05
N HIS A 117 1.89 -2.43 6.55
CA HIS A 117 1.19 -1.73 5.47
C HIS A 117 0.67 -0.37 5.94
N ALA A 118 0.04 -0.28 7.12
CA ALA A 118 -0.39 0.98 7.70
C ALA A 118 0.78 1.95 7.95
N MET A 119 1.94 1.44 8.38
CA MET A 119 3.16 2.24 8.51
C MET A 119 3.64 2.79 7.17
N PHE A 120 3.67 1.95 6.12
CA PHE A 120 4.05 2.38 4.78
C PHE A 120 3.11 3.48 4.26
N ASN A 121 1.79 3.29 4.40
CA ASN A 121 0.80 4.28 3.97
C ASN A 121 0.84 5.54 4.82
N THR A 122 1.10 5.44 6.13
CA THR A 122 1.27 6.62 7.02
C THR A 122 2.41 7.49 6.53
N ILE A 123 3.55 6.89 6.20
CA ILE A 123 4.72 7.62 5.71
C ILE A 123 4.41 8.28 4.37
N GLY A 124 3.77 7.55 3.45
CA GLY A 124 3.32 8.10 2.16
C GLY A 124 2.33 9.26 2.31
N PHE A 125 1.36 9.13 3.21
CA PHE A 125 0.34 10.14 3.47
C PHE A 125 0.95 11.42 4.03
N ILE A 126 1.81 11.32 5.05
CA ILE A 126 2.51 12.47 5.63
C ILE A 126 3.35 13.18 4.56
N ALA A 127 4.07 12.41 3.73
CA ALA A 127 4.85 12.99 2.63
C ALA A 127 3.98 13.78 1.66
N GLN A 128 2.81 13.26 1.27
CA GLN A 128 1.88 13.97 0.39
C GLN A 128 1.34 15.26 1.04
N VAL A 129 0.93 15.21 2.31
CA VAL A 129 0.45 16.40 3.02
C VAL A 129 1.52 17.49 3.06
N VAL A 130 2.76 17.13 3.43
CA VAL A 130 3.88 18.08 3.47
C VAL A 130 4.15 18.69 2.09
N LEU A 131 4.18 17.89 1.04
CA LEU A 131 4.40 18.39 -0.33
C LEU A 131 3.29 19.35 -0.76
N SER A 132 2.02 19.01 -0.50
CA SER A 132 0.87 19.85 -0.85
C SER A 132 0.79 21.18 -0.09
N THR A 133 1.41 21.27 1.09
CA THR A 133 1.46 22.52 1.87
C THR A 133 2.63 23.43 1.49
N ASN A 134 3.62 22.92 0.76
CA ASN A 134 4.81 23.68 0.32
C ASN A 134 4.73 24.14 -1.16
N SER A 135 3.71 23.71 -1.89
CA SER A 135 3.37 24.09 -3.26
C SER A 135 2.30 25.17 -3.30
#